data_AF-A0A378I8Z1-F1
#
_entry.id   AF-A0A378I8Z1-F1
#
_cell.length_a   1.000
_cell.length_b   1.000
_cell.length_c   1.000
_cell.angle_alpha   90.00
_cell.angle_beta   90.00
_cell.angle_gamma   90.00
#
_symmetry.space_group_name_H-M   'P 1'
#
loop_
_entity.id
_entity.type
_entity.pdbx_description
1 polymer ?
#
loop_
_entity_poly.entity_id
_entity_poly.type
_entity_poly.pdbx_seq_one_letter_code
_entity_poly.pdbx_strand_id
1 'polypeptide(L)'
;MAVHYNLQARRNLRSFIKKQNQSYDLQVIHEAARKLVDDYERNIEESLSARADFLLQISNKTASFYDEEIYNKKSFWGKILYFFGWLPPKERKLLSLTKNLEKRARTIEAEKVKWGFLDSLVLSLADDAIQSATDDEQNTDVLLKTLSHRSLLAVTDVPDSLQGTFRTNAYRQHILDLQDYLTTLPPNSPSRMRYEGILKQLLNCQEYEKRLWQYSARFKYLQSSGRFKDALIFQEEFLSEMVFNTVRAIDELEPGETALFSHGFTSLAGSHATLFEAERQDADDSAVLMFINTGYGVEKNYSWTTAFKSIFSSGKSPAKVTAPISIDELATAPLVPELLAPWIIPSPSLESGLQQMLKPLSDLQTRGILFDGKPQVRHQVMGSCAQSCIDAWQEMKCTETESISFQIFRLKKTLDQINTLLRRTDLNFHQAESCRRMQVAVYVELNSLQSRLSAISEKTRKSIDTCLRSLDKAREENAEAKDKKPKEIDLKDEKVLESYSQKKLSSSQAKFSRAEQDKINKVTLEDTISVITAPRSFFKMGKKRKLTEEEVKENKLNKVLLTKQITLFKAWDKHHQSLRQSAIKPGDLNQEQLKRVEELANLRKNDGSIQYSQLVM
;
A
#
# COMPACT_ATOMS: atom_id res chain seq x y z
N MET A 1 17.04 -7.56 -30.95
CA MET A 1 15.58 -7.26 -30.86
C MET A 1 15.40 -6.27 -29.73
N ALA A 2 14.39 -5.40 -29.79
CA ALA A 2 14.10 -4.51 -28.67
C ALA A 2 13.41 -5.32 -27.55
N VAL A 3 13.70 -4.99 -26.29
CA VAL A 3 13.08 -5.61 -25.09
C VAL A 3 12.39 -4.55 -24.26
N HIS A 4 11.41 -4.92 -23.42
CA HIS A 4 10.77 -3.93 -22.56
C HIS A 4 11.73 -3.44 -21.46
N TYR A 5 12.53 -4.33 -20.88
CA TYR A 5 13.54 -4.01 -19.87
C TYR A 5 14.79 -4.89 -20.02
N ASN A 6 15.98 -4.31 -20.20
CA ASN A 6 17.21 -5.10 -20.32
C ASN A 6 17.77 -5.42 -18.93
N LEU A 7 17.22 -6.47 -18.32
CA LEU A 7 17.51 -6.89 -16.94
C LEU A 7 19.02 -7.03 -16.65
N GLN A 8 19.73 -7.74 -17.53
CA GLN A 8 21.16 -7.96 -17.36
C GLN A 8 21.97 -6.65 -17.43
N ALA A 9 21.71 -5.82 -18.45
CA ALA A 9 22.43 -4.55 -18.60
C ALA A 9 22.13 -3.60 -17.43
N ARG A 10 20.88 -3.56 -16.95
CA ARG A 10 20.47 -2.72 -15.83
C ARG A 10 21.11 -3.13 -14.50
N ARG A 11 21.21 -4.44 -14.23
CA ARG A 11 21.93 -4.95 -13.06
C ARG A 11 23.43 -4.70 -13.13
N ASN A 12 24.03 -4.88 -14.31
CA ASN A 12 25.44 -4.57 -14.54
C ASN A 12 25.72 -3.07 -14.36
N LEU A 13 24.83 -2.20 -14.85
CA LEU A 13 24.89 -0.75 -14.65
C LEU A 13 24.78 -0.39 -13.16
N ARG A 14 23.82 -0.98 -12.43
CA ARG A 14 23.65 -0.77 -10.98
C ARG A 14 24.92 -1.17 -10.22
N SER A 15 25.53 -2.31 -10.57
CA SER A 15 26.81 -2.76 -10.00
C SER A 15 27.94 -1.76 -10.30
N PHE A 16 28.04 -1.29 -11.54
CA PHE A 16 29.03 -0.30 -11.97
C PHE A 16 28.92 1.03 -11.22
N ILE A 17 27.69 1.53 -11.02
CA ILE A 17 27.42 2.78 -10.30
C ILE A 17 27.74 2.64 -8.81
N LYS A 18 27.32 1.53 -8.18
CA LYS A 18 27.56 1.25 -6.74
C LYS A 18 29.05 1.05 -6.42
N LYS A 19 29.86 0.62 -7.38
CA LYS A 19 31.30 0.41 -7.18
C LYS A 19 32.00 1.75 -6.86
N GLN A 20 32.79 1.79 -5.79
CA GLN A 20 33.50 2.99 -5.35
C GLN A 20 34.52 3.47 -6.40
N ASN A 21 34.66 4.79 -6.56
CA ASN A 21 35.54 5.41 -7.56
C ASN A 21 37.01 4.98 -7.39
N GLN A 22 37.48 4.83 -6.15
CA GLN A 22 38.84 4.38 -5.80
C GLN A 22 39.20 2.99 -6.34
N SER A 23 38.21 2.18 -6.72
CA SER A 23 38.43 0.85 -7.31
C SER A 23 38.74 0.86 -8.81
N TYR A 24 38.77 2.04 -9.42
CA TYR A 24 39.03 2.25 -10.84
C TYR A 24 40.31 3.06 -11.04
N ASP A 25 41.03 2.74 -12.13
CA ASP A 25 41.86 3.72 -12.82
C ASP A 25 41.14 4.25 -14.07
N LEU A 26 41.70 5.28 -14.70
CA LEU A 26 41.16 5.92 -15.92
C LEU A 26 40.88 4.92 -17.06
N GLN A 27 41.70 3.89 -17.21
CA GLN A 27 41.55 2.91 -18.28
C GLN A 27 40.47 1.88 -17.93
N VAL A 28 40.47 1.38 -16.69
CA VAL A 28 39.48 0.40 -16.23
C VAL A 28 38.07 0.99 -16.26
N ILE A 29 37.87 2.23 -15.83
CA ILE A 29 36.53 2.85 -15.90
C ILE A 29 36.08 3.08 -17.34
N HIS A 30 36.99 3.49 -18.23
CA HIS A 30 36.69 3.66 -19.65
C HIS A 30 36.30 2.34 -20.31
N GLU A 31 37.07 1.27 -20.07
CA GLU A 31 36.80 -0.06 -20.61
C GLU A 31 35.51 -0.65 -20.04
N ALA A 32 35.26 -0.49 -18.73
CA ALA A 32 34.02 -0.92 -18.10
C ALA A 32 32.79 -0.18 -18.66
N ALA A 33 32.87 1.15 -18.79
CA ALA A 33 31.80 1.98 -19.36
C ALA A 33 31.53 1.61 -20.82
N ARG A 34 32.58 1.44 -21.62
CA ARG A 34 32.45 1.01 -23.03
C ARG A 34 31.80 -0.37 -23.12
N LYS A 35 32.26 -1.33 -22.31
CA LYS A 35 31.70 -2.69 -22.29
C LYS A 35 30.21 -2.68 -21.93
N LEU A 36 29.79 -1.86 -20.96
CA LEU A 36 28.37 -1.72 -20.61
C LEU A 36 27.52 -1.24 -21.79
N VAL A 37 28.04 -0.28 -22.56
CA VAL A 37 27.35 0.23 -23.76
C VAL A 37 27.29 -0.84 -24.83
N ASP A 38 28.41 -1.50 -25.12
CA ASP A 38 28.51 -2.56 -26.13
C ASP A 38 27.58 -3.75 -25.77
N ASP A 39 27.46 -4.10 -24.49
CA ASP A 39 26.56 -5.16 -24.00
C ASP A 39 25.09 -4.72 -24.07
N TYR A 40 24.77 -3.45 -23.76
CA TYR A 40 23.42 -2.90 -23.86
C TYR A 40 22.90 -2.86 -25.31
N GLU A 41 23.76 -2.50 -26.26
CA GLU A 41 23.39 -2.40 -27.68
C GLU A 41 22.93 -3.71 -28.31
N ARG A 42 23.27 -4.86 -27.70
CA ARG A 42 22.80 -6.18 -28.17
C ARG A 42 21.30 -6.35 -28.00
N ASN A 43 20.74 -5.79 -26.92
CA ASN A 43 19.33 -5.87 -26.55
C ASN A 43 18.86 -4.49 -26.06
N ILE A 44 18.66 -3.57 -26.99
CA ILE A 44 18.18 -2.22 -26.68
C ILE A 44 16.77 -2.25 -26.10
N GLU A 45 16.46 -1.36 -25.17
CA GLU A 45 15.10 -1.28 -24.61
C GLU A 45 14.15 -0.59 -25.61
N GLU A 46 12.85 -0.84 -25.56
CA GLU A 46 11.87 -0.17 -26.44
C GLU A 46 11.74 1.32 -26.11
N SER A 47 11.63 1.66 -24.82
CA SER A 47 11.46 3.03 -24.36
C SER A 47 12.67 3.93 -24.69
N LEU A 48 12.44 5.02 -25.40
CA LEU A 48 13.49 6.03 -25.66
C LEU A 48 13.98 6.67 -24.35
N SER A 49 13.07 6.91 -23.39
CA SER A 49 13.42 7.39 -22.05
C SER A 49 14.39 6.44 -21.35
N ALA A 50 14.16 5.13 -21.43
CA ALA A 50 15.05 4.12 -20.85
C ALA A 50 16.44 4.13 -21.50
N ARG A 51 16.50 4.19 -22.84
CA ARG A 51 17.77 4.26 -23.59
C ARG A 51 18.60 5.49 -23.21
N ALA A 52 17.96 6.66 -23.17
CA ALA A 52 18.62 7.90 -22.79
C ALA A 52 19.13 7.84 -21.34
N ASP A 53 18.29 7.39 -20.41
CA ASP A 53 18.63 7.21 -19.00
C ASP A 53 19.84 6.26 -18.81
N PHE A 54 19.88 5.13 -19.51
CA PHE A 54 21.00 4.19 -19.44
C PHE A 54 22.34 4.85 -19.80
N LEU A 55 22.38 5.57 -20.93
CA LEU A 55 23.58 6.27 -21.39
C LEU A 55 23.97 7.42 -20.46
N LEU A 56 23.00 8.18 -19.96
CA LEU A 56 23.23 9.30 -19.05
C LEU A 56 23.77 8.83 -17.71
N GLN A 57 23.30 7.71 -17.16
CA GLN A 57 23.84 7.17 -15.91
C GLN A 57 25.32 6.75 -16.04
N ILE A 58 25.71 6.14 -17.16
CA ILE A 58 27.13 5.83 -17.44
C ILE A 58 27.92 7.13 -17.57
N SER A 59 27.40 8.09 -18.33
CA SER A 59 28.04 9.40 -18.51
C SER A 59 28.29 10.08 -17.16
N ASN A 60 27.26 10.21 -16.32
CA ASN A 60 27.31 10.84 -15.01
C ASN A 60 28.34 10.17 -14.09
N LYS A 61 28.38 8.82 -14.06
CA LYS A 61 29.36 8.08 -13.27
C LYS A 61 30.80 8.32 -13.77
N THR A 62 31.01 8.33 -15.08
CA THR A 62 32.35 8.60 -15.66
C THR A 62 32.80 10.04 -15.45
N ALA A 63 31.88 11.00 -15.51
CA ALA A 63 32.12 12.42 -15.25
C ALA A 63 32.47 12.65 -13.77
N SER A 64 31.66 12.13 -12.84
CA SER A 64 31.93 12.21 -11.38
C SER A 64 33.28 11.60 -11.04
N PHE A 65 33.62 10.42 -11.58
CA PHE A 65 34.94 9.83 -11.38
C PHE A 65 36.06 10.77 -11.87
N TYR A 66 35.93 11.33 -13.07
CA TYR A 66 36.95 12.22 -13.61
C TYR A 66 37.10 13.48 -12.74
N ASP A 67 35.99 14.08 -12.32
CA ASP A 67 36.00 15.28 -11.51
C ASP A 67 36.65 15.03 -10.14
N GLU A 68 36.24 13.96 -9.45
CA GLU A 68 36.70 13.61 -8.11
C GLU A 68 38.14 13.09 -8.09
N GLU A 69 38.48 12.14 -8.96
CA GLU A 69 39.76 11.44 -8.89
C GLU A 69 40.88 12.13 -9.68
N ILE A 70 40.53 12.95 -10.68
CA ILE A 70 41.49 13.57 -11.59
C ILE A 70 41.44 15.09 -11.52
N TYR A 71 40.35 15.73 -11.96
CA TYR A 71 40.29 17.18 -12.15
C TYR A 71 40.51 17.96 -10.85
N ASN A 72 39.85 17.55 -9.76
CA ASN A 72 39.97 18.22 -8.47
C ASN A 72 41.36 18.11 -7.86
N LYS A 73 42.12 17.06 -8.23
CA LYS A 73 43.50 16.85 -7.79
C LYS A 73 44.53 17.55 -8.69
N LYS A 74 44.13 18.13 -9.82
CA LYS A 74 45.04 18.89 -10.69
C LYS A 74 45.48 20.18 -10.00
N SER A 75 46.76 20.52 -10.17
CA SER A 75 47.29 21.83 -9.81
C SER A 75 46.63 22.95 -10.62
N PHE A 76 46.80 24.20 -10.20
CA PHE A 76 46.32 25.38 -10.93
C PHE A 76 46.74 25.35 -12.41
N TRP A 77 48.03 25.09 -12.68
CA TRP A 77 48.54 24.95 -14.04
C TRP A 77 47.91 23.78 -14.80
N GLY A 78 47.66 22.66 -14.13
CA GLY A 78 46.95 21.51 -14.72
C GLY A 78 45.52 21.84 -15.13
N LYS A 79 44.82 22.70 -14.38
CA LYS A 79 43.47 23.19 -14.73
C LYS A 79 43.50 24.19 -15.89
N ILE A 80 44.53 25.04 -15.97
CA ILE A 80 44.73 25.92 -17.13
C ILE A 80 45.00 25.10 -18.40
N LEU A 81 45.89 24.11 -18.33
CA LEU A 81 46.17 23.22 -19.47
C LEU A 81 44.91 22.47 -19.92
N TYR A 82 44.10 22.01 -18.97
CA TYR A 82 42.78 21.43 -19.23
C TYR A 82 41.86 22.40 -20.00
N PHE A 83 41.78 23.66 -19.58
CA PHE A 83 40.95 24.69 -20.22
C PHE A 83 41.32 24.90 -21.69
N PHE A 84 42.62 24.84 -22.03
CA PHE A 84 43.10 24.91 -23.42
C PHE A 84 43.06 23.57 -24.18
N GLY A 85 42.43 22.53 -23.60
CA GLY A 85 42.25 21.22 -24.23
C GLY A 85 43.50 20.33 -24.23
N TRP A 86 44.53 20.70 -23.48
CA TRP A 86 45.77 19.94 -23.34
C TRP A 86 45.60 18.86 -22.28
N LEU A 87 45.07 17.73 -22.73
CA LEU A 87 44.71 16.57 -21.94
C LEU A 87 45.62 15.37 -22.24
N PRO A 88 46.06 14.62 -21.22
CA PRO A 88 46.67 13.31 -21.42
C PRO A 88 45.77 12.38 -22.25
N PRO A 89 46.33 11.46 -23.06
CA PRO A 89 45.55 10.60 -23.95
C PRO A 89 44.46 9.78 -23.24
N LYS A 90 44.72 9.29 -22.02
CA LYS A 90 43.76 8.51 -21.23
C LYS A 90 42.57 9.36 -20.76
N GLU A 91 42.83 10.59 -20.30
CA GLU A 91 41.78 11.54 -19.92
C GLU A 91 40.92 11.94 -21.13
N ARG A 92 41.58 12.18 -22.27
CA ARG A 92 40.88 12.51 -23.53
C ARG A 92 39.94 11.39 -23.97
N LYS A 93 40.33 10.11 -23.84
CA LYS A 93 39.47 8.96 -24.17
C LYS A 93 38.23 8.92 -23.30
N LEU A 94 38.38 9.04 -21.98
CA LEU A 94 37.25 9.02 -21.05
C LEU A 94 36.29 10.19 -21.32
N LEU A 95 36.80 11.42 -21.42
CA LEU A 95 35.96 12.59 -21.68
C LEU A 95 35.29 12.56 -23.06
N SER A 96 35.96 11.99 -24.06
CA SER A 96 35.35 11.78 -25.37
C SER A 96 34.22 10.76 -25.30
N LEU A 97 34.37 9.69 -24.52
CA LEU A 97 33.30 8.71 -24.29
C LEU A 97 32.11 9.40 -23.59
N THR A 98 32.34 10.09 -22.48
CA THR A 98 31.31 10.85 -21.74
C THR A 98 30.53 11.79 -22.67
N LYS A 99 31.22 12.65 -23.43
CA LYS A 99 30.59 13.56 -24.39
C LYS A 99 29.80 12.85 -25.49
N ASN A 100 30.31 11.72 -25.99
CA ASN A 100 29.60 10.93 -26.99
C ASN A 100 28.32 10.31 -26.43
N LEU A 101 28.35 9.81 -25.18
CA LEU A 101 27.17 9.27 -24.51
C LEU A 101 26.11 10.36 -24.30
N GLU A 102 26.49 11.54 -23.82
CA GLU A 102 25.58 12.69 -23.67
C GLU A 102 24.96 13.09 -25.02
N LYS A 103 25.78 13.17 -26.08
CA LYS A 103 25.29 13.52 -27.41
C LYS A 103 24.28 12.49 -27.90
N ARG A 104 24.57 11.19 -27.74
CA ARG A 104 23.65 10.11 -28.11
C ARG A 104 22.35 10.17 -27.32
N ALA A 105 22.41 10.38 -26.01
CA ALA A 105 21.22 10.54 -25.17
C ALA A 105 20.34 11.71 -25.65
N ARG A 106 20.94 12.87 -25.96
CA ARG A 106 20.21 14.02 -26.54
C ARG A 106 19.60 13.72 -27.91
N THR A 107 20.29 12.93 -28.74
CA THR A 107 19.74 12.49 -30.03
C THR A 107 18.50 11.62 -29.83
N ILE A 108 18.55 10.68 -28.88
CA ILE A 108 17.41 9.82 -28.52
C ILE A 108 16.25 10.66 -27.97
N GLU A 109 16.52 11.64 -27.11
CA GLU A 109 15.47 12.55 -26.61
C GLU A 109 14.82 13.38 -27.72
N ALA A 110 15.58 13.72 -28.77
CA ALA A 110 15.08 14.46 -29.93
C ALA A 110 14.20 13.62 -30.88
N GLU A 111 14.20 12.29 -30.73
CA GLU A 111 13.31 11.37 -31.46
C GLU A 111 11.88 11.35 -30.88
N LYS A 112 11.69 11.85 -29.65
CA LYS A 112 10.37 12.00 -29.04
C LYS A 112 9.51 13.04 -29.78
N VAL A 113 8.20 13.02 -29.55
CA VAL A 113 7.26 14.00 -30.14
C VAL A 113 7.73 15.41 -29.87
N LYS A 114 7.96 16.17 -30.95
CA LYS A 114 8.40 17.56 -30.89
C LYS A 114 7.19 18.45 -30.61
N TRP A 115 7.33 19.26 -29.58
CA TRP A 115 6.36 20.30 -29.23
C TRP A 115 6.87 21.63 -29.77
N GLY A 116 6.06 22.30 -30.60
CA GLY A 116 6.31 23.68 -30.97
C GLY A 116 6.13 24.62 -29.77
N PHE A 117 6.51 25.89 -29.93
CA PHE A 117 6.30 26.91 -28.91
C PHE A 117 4.81 27.06 -28.54
N LEU A 118 3.93 27.12 -29.54
CA LEU A 118 2.48 27.25 -29.33
C LEU A 118 1.89 25.99 -28.67
N ASP A 119 2.33 24.80 -29.08
CA ASP A 119 1.91 23.56 -28.42
C ASP A 119 2.31 23.58 -26.94
N SER A 120 3.55 23.99 -26.65
CA SER A 120 4.08 24.05 -25.29
C SER A 120 3.29 25.03 -24.42
N LEU A 121 2.89 26.17 -24.97
CA LEU A 121 2.04 27.16 -24.29
C LEU A 121 0.62 26.62 -24.03
N VAL A 122 0.01 25.97 -25.02
CA VAL A 122 -1.34 25.38 -24.85
C VAL A 122 -1.31 24.27 -23.83
N LEU A 123 -0.29 23.41 -23.88
CA LEU A 123 -0.11 22.32 -22.95
C LEU A 123 0.24 22.79 -21.54
N SER A 124 1.01 23.88 -21.38
CA SER A 124 1.26 24.44 -20.05
C SER A 124 -0.02 24.98 -19.43
N LEU A 125 -0.86 25.68 -20.20
CA LEU A 125 -2.18 26.13 -19.74
C LEU A 125 -3.10 24.95 -19.41
N ALA A 126 -3.04 23.87 -20.19
CA ALA A 126 -3.78 22.65 -19.89
C ALA A 126 -3.27 21.95 -18.63
N ASP A 127 -1.96 21.90 -18.41
CA ASP A 127 -1.34 21.34 -17.21
C ASP A 127 -1.71 22.18 -15.96
N ASP A 128 -1.75 23.51 -16.08
CA ASP A 128 -2.22 24.41 -15.02
C ASP A 128 -3.72 24.21 -14.72
N ALA A 129 -4.54 24.05 -15.76
CA ALA A 129 -5.98 23.78 -15.62
C ALA A 129 -6.26 22.39 -15.01
N ILE A 130 -5.42 21.40 -15.33
CA ILE A 130 -5.44 20.07 -14.70
C ILE A 130 -5.14 20.20 -13.21
N GLN A 131 -4.11 20.99 -12.86
CA GLN A 131 -3.71 21.21 -11.48
C GLN A 131 -4.78 21.96 -10.67
N SER A 132 -5.43 22.97 -11.27
CA SER A 132 -6.55 23.68 -10.63
C SER A 132 -7.83 22.85 -10.55
N ALA A 133 -8.13 22.01 -11.55
CA ALA A 133 -9.28 21.09 -11.50
C ALA A 133 -9.13 20.00 -10.43
N THR A 134 -7.91 19.65 -10.04
CA THR A 134 -7.67 18.83 -8.84
C THR A 134 -7.86 19.58 -7.52
N ASP A 135 -7.85 20.93 -7.53
CA ASP A 135 -7.97 21.79 -6.35
C ASP A 135 -9.42 22.29 -6.13
N ASP A 136 -10.37 21.92 -6.99
CA ASP A 136 -11.71 22.51 -7.00
C ASP A 136 -12.66 21.93 -5.92
N GLU A 137 -12.22 21.95 -4.66
CA GLU A 137 -13.09 21.78 -3.48
C GLU A 137 -14.14 22.91 -3.36
N GLN A 138 -14.02 23.97 -4.18
CA GLN A 138 -14.97 25.09 -4.22
C GLN A 138 -16.26 24.72 -4.96
N ASN A 139 -16.19 23.81 -5.94
CA ASN A 139 -17.38 23.30 -6.62
C ASN A 139 -18.13 22.30 -5.71
N THR A 140 -19.29 22.73 -5.21
CA THR A 140 -20.14 21.94 -4.31
C THR A 140 -20.49 20.56 -4.89
N ASP A 141 -20.78 20.43 -6.18
CA ASP A 141 -21.16 19.14 -6.77
C ASP A 141 -19.97 18.17 -6.83
N VAL A 142 -18.76 18.67 -7.10
CA VAL A 142 -17.52 17.87 -7.08
C VAL A 142 -17.19 17.43 -5.64
N LEU A 143 -17.36 18.32 -4.67
CA LEU A 143 -17.18 17.99 -3.27
C LEU A 143 -18.19 16.94 -2.80
N LEU A 144 -19.47 17.07 -3.16
CA LEU A 144 -20.51 16.09 -2.80
C LEU A 144 -20.22 14.70 -3.38
N LYS A 145 -19.74 14.62 -4.63
CA LYS A 145 -19.24 13.37 -5.23
C LYS A 145 -18.06 12.80 -4.45
N THR A 146 -17.15 13.65 -3.97
CA THR A 146 -16.01 13.18 -3.18
C THR A 146 -16.46 12.62 -1.81
N LEU A 147 -17.39 13.31 -1.14
CA LEU A 147 -17.93 12.91 0.16
C LEU A 147 -18.80 11.66 0.07
N SER A 148 -19.57 11.48 -1.00
CA SER A 148 -20.39 10.28 -1.20
C SER A 148 -19.54 9.02 -1.31
N HIS A 149 -18.38 9.09 -1.97
CA HIS A 149 -17.45 7.96 -2.10
C HIS A 149 -16.76 7.58 -0.78
N ARG A 150 -16.74 8.49 0.20
CA ARG A 150 -16.25 8.21 1.56
C ARG A 150 -17.34 7.67 2.48
N SER A 151 -18.59 8.13 2.31
CA SER A 151 -19.69 7.89 3.26
C SER A 151 -20.67 6.80 2.84
N LEU A 152 -20.82 6.50 1.55
CA LEU A 152 -21.86 5.63 1.00
C LEU A 152 -21.36 4.24 0.56
N LEU A 153 -20.21 3.78 1.06
CA LEU A 153 -19.55 2.53 0.61
C LEU A 153 -20.41 1.26 0.72
N ALA A 154 -21.39 1.22 1.64
CA ALA A 154 -22.33 0.11 1.84
C ALA A 154 -23.77 0.43 1.39
N VAL A 155 -23.96 1.45 0.55
CA VAL A 155 -25.27 1.92 0.15
C VAL A 155 -25.54 1.58 -1.33
N THR A 156 -26.72 1.05 -1.65
CA THR A 156 -27.18 0.80 -3.04
C THR A 156 -28.02 1.94 -3.58
N ASP A 157 -28.29 1.94 -4.90
CA ASP A 157 -29.25 2.85 -5.55
C ASP A 157 -28.90 4.34 -5.39
N VAL A 158 -27.61 4.67 -5.28
CA VAL A 158 -27.17 6.05 -5.07
C VAL A 158 -27.34 6.85 -6.38
N PRO A 159 -27.87 8.08 -6.33
CA PRO A 159 -28.09 8.89 -7.54
C PRO A 159 -26.82 9.11 -8.38
N ASP A 160 -26.96 9.11 -9.70
CA ASP A 160 -25.85 9.35 -10.66
C ASP A 160 -25.13 10.69 -10.39
N SER A 161 -25.81 11.70 -9.83
CA SER A 161 -25.22 12.98 -9.45
C SER A 161 -24.17 12.87 -8.34
N LEU A 162 -24.24 11.83 -7.51
CA LEU A 162 -23.29 11.51 -6.44
C LEU A 162 -22.32 10.39 -6.85
N GLN A 163 -22.46 9.83 -8.04
CA GLN A 163 -21.56 8.81 -8.58
C GLN A 163 -20.42 9.45 -9.38
N GLY A 164 -19.31 8.71 -9.46
CA GLY A 164 -18.12 9.10 -10.21
C GLY A 164 -17.26 10.16 -9.51
N THR A 165 -16.00 9.82 -9.29
CA THR A 165 -14.95 10.76 -8.88
C THR A 165 -13.74 10.58 -9.80
N PHE A 166 -12.99 11.65 -10.04
CA PHE A 166 -11.72 11.52 -10.73
C PHE A 166 -10.78 10.65 -9.88
N ARG A 167 -10.15 9.66 -10.51
CA ARG A 167 -9.22 8.71 -9.87
C ARG A 167 -8.05 9.39 -9.15
N THR A 168 -7.50 10.46 -9.72
CA THR A 168 -6.48 11.31 -9.10
C THR A 168 -6.94 11.90 -7.76
N ASN A 169 -8.23 12.22 -7.64
CA ASN A 169 -8.80 12.74 -6.40
C ASN A 169 -8.90 11.66 -5.32
N ALA A 170 -9.17 10.39 -5.67
CA ALA A 170 -9.19 9.29 -4.70
C ALA A 170 -7.84 9.12 -4.00
N TYR A 171 -6.75 9.04 -4.76
CA TYR A 171 -5.40 8.99 -4.20
C TYR A 171 -5.07 10.24 -3.37
N ARG A 172 -5.31 11.43 -3.92
CA ARG A 172 -5.05 12.71 -3.23
C ARG A 172 -5.76 12.78 -1.88
N GLN A 173 -7.06 12.53 -1.87
CA GLN A 173 -7.89 12.66 -0.68
C GLN A 173 -7.52 11.63 0.39
N HIS A 174 -7.23 10.39 -0.01
CA HIS A 174 -6.74 9.36 0.90
C HIS A 174 -5.34 9.71 1.48
N ILE A 175 -4.44 10.25 0.65
CA ILE A 175 -3.11 10.73 1.07
C ILE A 175 -3.21 11.86 2.09
N LEU A 176 -4.09 12.85 1.86
CA LEU A 176 -4.33 13.95 2.80
C LEU A 176 -4.86 13.41 4.13
N ASP A 177 -5.84 12.50 4.11
CA ASP A 177 -6.36 11.88 5.32
C ASP A 177 -5.28 11.11 6.09
N LEU A 178 -4.41 10.40 5.37
CA LEU A 178 -3.32 9.65 5.95
C LEU A 178 -2.24 10.54 6.56
N GLN A 179 -1.88 11.63 5.88
CA GLN A 179 -0.97 12.66 6.39
C GLN A 179 -1.51 13.29 7.68
N ASP A 180 -2.78 13.69 7.69
CA ASP A 180 -3.43 14.23 8.89
C ASP A 180 -3.46 13.18 10.02
N TYR A 181 -3.80 11.93 9.71
CA TYR A 181 -3.85 10.86 10.69
C TYR A 181 -2.48 10.57 11.33
N LEU A 182 -1.40 10.60 10.54
CA LEU A 182 -0.03 10.42 11.02
C LEU A 182 0.36 11.46 12.08
N THR A 183 -0.19 12.68 12.03
CA THR A 183 0.03 13.71 13.07
C THR A 183 -0.55 13.33 14.42
N THR A 184 -1.58 12.48 14.43
CA THR A 184 -2.23 11.99 15.65
C THR A 184 -1.51 10.79 16.28
N LEU A 185 -0.59 10.15 15.54
CA LEU A 185 0.12 8.96 15.98
C LEU A 185 1.45 9.32 16.68
N PRO A 186 1.85 8.56 17.72
CA PRO A 186 3.14 8.76 18.39
C PRO A 186 4.32 8.64 17.40
N PRO A 187 5.33 9.53 17.46
CA PRO A 187 6.42 9.66 16.49
C PRO A 187 7.22 8.40 16.16
N ASN A 188 7.25 7.41 17.07
CA ASN A 188 7.99 6.15 16.89
C ASN A 188 7.11 4.91 17.10
N SER A 189 5.79 5.04 16.90
CA SER A 189 4.90 3.87 17.01
C SER A 189 5.03 2.96 15.78
N PRO A 190 4.98 1.63 15.94
CA PRO A 190 4.98 0.70 14.81
C PRO A 190 3.89 1.00 13.78
N SER A 191 2.70 1.41 14.23
CA SER A 191 1.60 1.83 13.38
C SER A 191 1.96 3.03 12.51
N ARG A 192 2.63 4.04 13.09
CA ARG A 192 3.06 5.22 12.34
C ARG A 192 4.06 4.85 11.24
N MET A 193 5.09 4.06 11.57
CA MET A 193 6.07 3.61 10.57
C MET A 193 5.41 2.83 9.43
N ARG A 194 4.43 1.98 9.74
CA ARG A 194 3.68 1.24 8.72
C ARG A 194 2.85 2.16 7.82
N TYR A 195 2.14 3.11 8.41
CA TYR A 195 1.36 4.11 7.67
C TYR A 195 2.25 5.08 6.86
N GLU A 196 3.45 5.40 7.31
CA GLU A 196 4.45 6.14 6.52
C GLU A 196 4.90 5.35 5.29
N GLY A 197 5.11 4.03 5.43
CA GLY A 197 5.37 3.13 4.30
C GLY A 197 4.22 3.09 3.29
N ILE A 198 2.99 2.97 3.78
CA ILE A 198 1.76 3.01 2.97
C ILE A 198 1.65 4.36 2.22
N LEU A 199 1.88 5.46 2.92
CA LEU A 199 1.85 6.82 2.35
C LEU A 199 2.83 6.95 1.17
N LYS A 200 4.06 6.44 1.31
CA LYS A 200 5.06 6.47 0.24
C LYS A 200 4.59 5.73 -1.02
N GLN A 201 3.98 4.56 -0.86
CA GLN A 201 3.46 3.79 -2.00
C GLN A 201 2.29 4.51 -2.68
N LEU A 202 1.39 5.13 -1.90
CA LEU A 202 0.27 5.90 -2.44
C LEU A 202 0.73 7.18 -3.16
N LEU A 203 1.74 7.88 -2.65
CA LEU A 203 2.33 9.05 -3.32
C LEU A 203 2.88 8.69 -4.71
N ASN A 204 3.54 7.54 -4.84
CA ASN A 204 4.02 7.05 -6.12
C ASN A 204 2.85 6.78 -7.09
N CYS A 205 1.75 6.19 -6.61
CA CYS A 205 0.55 5.97 -7.42
C CYS A 205 -0.16 7.28 -7.80
N GLN A 206 -0.22 8.26 -6.89
CA GLN A 206 -0.77 9.58 -7.19
C GLN A 206 0.02 10.27 -8.30
N GLU A 207 1.35 10.21 -8.24
CA GLU A 207 2.21 10.77 -9.28
C GLU A 207 2.03 10.04 -10.62
N TYR A 208 1.94 8.71 -10.60
CA TYR A 208 1.59 7.91 -11.78
C TYR A 208 0.27 8.37 -12.41
N GLU A 209 -0.79 8.53 -11.61
CA GLU A 209 -2.10 8.98 -12.08
C GLU A 209 -2.08 10.41 -12.63
N LYS A 210 -1.32 11.30 -11.99
CA LYS A 210 -1.12 12.68 -12.46
C LYS A 210 -0.47 12.68 -13.84
N ARG A 211 0.61 11.90 -14.02
CA ARG A 211 1.30 11.76 -15.32
C ARG A 211 0.40 11.19 -16.40
N LEU A 212 -0.43 10.19 -16.05
CA LEU A 212 -1.40 9.61 -16.98
C LEU A 212 -2.48 10.63 -17.41
N TRP A 213 -2.91 11.50 -16.50
CA TRP A 213 -3.90 12.53 -16.83
C TRP A 213 -3.31 13.62 -17.76
N GLN A 214 -2.08 14.06 -17.48
CA GLN A 214 -1.33 14.97 -18.37
C GLN A 214 -1.11 14.34 -19.74
N TYR A 215 -0.73 13.06 -19.79
CA TYR A 215 -0.61 12.29 -21.02
C TYR A 215 -1.94 12.28 -21.80
N SER A 216 -3.07 11.99 -21.14
CA SER A 216 -4.38 11.94 -21.79
C SER A 216 -4.78 13.29 -22.40
N ALA A 217 -4.48 14.40 -21.71
CA ALA A 217 -4.73 15.75 -22.23
C ALA A 217 -3.85 16.07 -23.45
N ARG A 218 -2.56 15.74 -23.39
CA ARG A 218 -1.61 15.91 -24.50
C ARG A 218 -1.98 15.05 -25.71
N PHE A 219 -2.40 13.81 -25.49
CA PHE A 219 -2.87 12.90 -26.52
C PHE A 219 -4.13 13.46 -27.21
N LYS A 220 -5.12 13.92 -26.43
CA LYS A 220 -6.33 14.58 -26.98
C LYS A 220 -5.99 15.81 -27.80
N TYR A 221 -5.04 16.62 -27.34
CA TYR A 221 -4.56 17.79 -28.08
C TYR A 221 -3.95 17.41 -29.44
N LEU A 222 -3.09 16.39 -29.47
CA LEU A 222 -2.51 15.87 -30.73
C LEU A 222 -3.59 15.36 -31.69
N GLN A 223 -4.60 14.66 -31.18
CA GLN A 223 -5.74 14.23 -32.00
C GLN A 223 -6.54 15.42 -32.54
N SER A 224 -6.91 16.39 -31.69
CA SER A 224 -7.71 17.56 -32.09
C SER A 224 -6.97 18.51 -33.04
N SER A 225 -5.63 18.53 -33.00
CA SER A 225 -4.78 19.32 -33.89
C SER A 225 -4.45 18.61 -35.22
N GLY A 226 -5.02 17.43 -35.47
CA GLY A 226 -4.82 16.66 -36.70
C GLY A 226 -3.47 15.93 -36.77
N ARG A 227 -2.70 15.89 -35.68
CA ARG A 227 -1.39 15.23 -35.57
C ARG A 227 -1.54 13.75 -35.19
N PHE A 228 -2.34 13.01 -35.96
CA PHE A 228 -2.70 11.61 -35.64
C PHE A 228 -1.49 10.67 -35.56
N LYS A 229 -0.50 10.81 -36.44
CA LYS A 229 0.73 10.01 -36.39
C LYS A 229 1.53 10.26 -35.12
N ASP A 230 1.66 11.52 -34.73
CA ASP A 230 2.36 11.91 -33.51
C ASP A 230 1.60 11.41 -32.26
N ALA A 231 0.26 11.39 -32.30
CA ALA A 231 -0.54 10.83 -31.22
C ALA A 231 -0.27 9.33 -31.01
N LEU A 232 -0.14 8.55 -32.10
CA LEU A 232 0.19 7.13 -32.03
C LEU A 232 1.61 6.90 -31.50
N ILE A 233 2.60 7.64 -32.00
CA ILE A 233 3.99 7.58 -31.50
C ILE A 233 4.03 7.94 -30.02
N PHE A 234 3.33 9.01 -29.62
CA PHE A 234 3.26 9.43 -28.21
C PHE A 234 2.66 8.34 -27.31
N GLN A 235 1.64 7.63 -27.81
CA GLN A 235 0.99 6.56 -27.09
C GLN A 235 1.89 5.34 -26.89
N GLU A 236 2.57 4.89 -27.95
CA GLU A 236 3.50 3.76 -27.90
C GLU A 236 4.70 4.07 -26.99
N GLU A 237 5.26 5.28 -27.08
CA GLU A 237 6.36 5.73 -26.22
C GLU A 237 5.94 5.80 -24.75
N PHE A 238 4.75 6.34 -24.47
CA PHE A 238 4.26 6.43 -23.10
C PHE A 238 4.01 5.03 -22.51
N LEU A 239 3.38 4.12 -23.26
CA LEU A 239 3.21 2.73 -22.81
C LEU A 239 4.58 2.07 -22.52
N SER A 240 5.53 2.17 -23.46
CA SER A 240 6.87 1.62 -23.31
C SER A 240 7.60 2.17 -22.08
N GLU A 241 7.46 3.48 -21.81
CA GLU A 241 8.01 4.12 -20.62
C GLU A 241 7.36 3.62 -19.33
N MET A 242 6.03 3.47 -19.30
CA MET A 242 5.33 2.97 -18.11
C MET A 242 5.66 1.49 -17.84
N VAL A 243 5.81 0.67 -18.88
CA VAL A 243 6.27 -0.71 -18.76
C VAL A 243 7.67 -0.74 -18.18
N PHE A 244 8.61 0.02 -18.75
CA PHE A 244 9.97 0.13 -18.25
C PHE A 244 9.99 0.54 -16.76
N ASN A 245 9.26 1.59 -16.39
CA ASN A 245 9.23 2.08 -15.01
C ASN A 245 8.64 1.05 -14.03
N THR A 246 7.63 0.29 -14.46
CA THR A 246 7.01 -0.77 -13.65
C THR A 246 7.96 -1.93 -13.42
N VAL A 247 8.55 -2.47 -14.49
CA VAL A 247 9.51 -3.58 -14.37
C VAL A 247 10.74 -3.14 -13.58
N ARG A 248 11.26 -1.93 -13.82
CA ARG A 248 12.34 -1.34 -13.03
C ARG A 248 11.97 -1.36 -11.56
N ALA A 249 10.83 -0.77 -11.19
CA ALA A 249 10.40 -0.69 -9.79
C ALA A 249 10.34 -2.06 -9.12
N ILE A 250 9.89 -3.11 -9.83
CA ILE A 250 9.84 -4.50 -9.31
C ILE A 250 11.25 -5.10 -9.16
N ASP A 251 12.16 -4.87 -10.11
CA ASP A 251 13.56 -5.36 -10.03
C ASP A 251 14.38 -4.66 -8.94
N GLU A 252 14.05 -3.43 -8.57
CA GLU A 252 14.78 -2.70 -7.51
C GLU A 252 14.32 -3.03 -6.09
N LEU A 253 13.22 -3.78 -5.93
CA LEU A 253 12.74 -4.24 -4.63
C LEU A 253 13.75 -5.18 -3.99
N GLU A 254 14.05 -4.94 -2.71
CA GLU A 254 14.70 -5.95 -1.88
C GLU A 254 13.70 -7.08 -1.57
N PRO A 255 14.16 -8.29 -1.24
CA PRO A 255 13.25 -9.37 -0.90
C PRO A 255 12.32 -9.05 0.27
N GLY A 256 11.03 -9.37 0.10
CA GLY A 256 9.97 -9.02 1.04
C GLY A 256 9.47 -7.58 0.93
N GLU A 257 10.12 -6.71 0.14
CA GLU A 257 9.57 -5.39 -0.18
C GLU A 257 8.45 -5.47 -1.23
N THR A 258 7.55 -4.49 -1.19
CA THR A 258 6.43 -4.38 -2.12
C THR A 258 6.38 -3.03 -2.82
N ALA A 259 5.85 -3.04 -4.05
CA ALA A 259 5.48 -1.85 -4.80
C ALA A 259 4.02 -1.93 -5.25
N LEU A 260 3.29 -0.85 -5.02
CA LEU A 260 1.92 -0.67 -5.47
C LEU A 260 1.88 0.03 -6.83
N PHE A 261 0.98 -0.43 -7.70
CA PHE A 261 0.75 0.13 -9.02
C PHE A 261 -0.75 0.33 -9.28
N SER A 262 -1.09 1.46 -9.91
CA SER A 262 -2.43 1.67 -10.44
C SER A 262 -2.69 0.77 -11.65
N HIS A 263 -3.92 0.25 -11.75
CA HIS A 263 -4.35 -0.59 -12.85
C HIS A 263 -5.81 -0.32 -13.19
N GLY A 264 -6.28 -0.69 -14.38
CA GLY A 264 -7.67 -0.46 -14.75
C GLY A 264 -7.88 -0.36 -16.25
N PHE A 265 -9.02 0.19 -16.65
CA PHE A 265 -9.23 0.62 -18.03
C PHE A 265 -9.84 2.01 -18.15
N THR A 266 -9.53 2.68 -19.26
CA THR A 266 -10.18 3.92 -19.68
C THR A 266 -10.98 3.67 -20.97
N SER A 267 -12.17 4.23 -21.10
CA SER A 267 -12.95 4.23 -22.34
C SER A 267 -13.63 5.58 -22.59
N LEU A 268 -14.21 5.76 -23.78
CA LEU A 268 -14.99 6.96 -24.11
C LEU A 268 -16.25 7.13 -23.24
N ALA A 269 -16.81 6.02 -22.76
CA ALA A 269 -18.06 6.01 -21.97
C ALA A 269 -17.82 5.97 -20.45
N GLY A 270 -16.57 5.85 -20.00
CA GLY A 270 -16.21 5.78 -18.57
C GLY A 270 -14.92 5.02 -18.33
N SER A 271 -14.54 4.88 -17.06
CA SER A 271 -13.31 4.20 -16.64
C SER A 271 -13.54 3.37 -15.39
N HIS A 272 -12.64 2.41 -15.15
CA HIS A 272 -12.64 1.58 -13.96
C HIS A 272 -11.21 1.45 -13.44
N ALA A 273 -11.01 1.83 -12.17
CA ALA A 273 -9.74 1.75 -11.46
C ALA A 273 -9.70 0.52 -10.55
N THR A 274 -8.54 -0.12 -10.55
CA THR A 274 -8.13 -1.22 -9.68
C THR A 274 -6.67 -0.96 -9.30
N LEU A 275 -6.03 -1.89 -8.60
CA LEU A 275 -4.61 -1.82 -8.34
C LEU A 275 -4.01 -3.22 -8.33
N PHE A 276 -2.69 -3.27 -8.50
CA PHE A 276 -1.93 -4.46 -8.17
C PHE A 276 -0.70 -4.09 -7.37
N GLU A 277 -0.32 -5.00 -6.49
CA GLU A 277 0.92 -4.97 -5.74
C GLU A 277 1.85 -6.04 -6.28
N ALA A 278 3.13 -5.72 -6.39
CA ALA A 278 4.19 -6.69 -6.61
C ALA A 278 5.01 -6.85 -5.33
N GLU A 279 5.24 -8.09 -4.90
CA GLU A 279 6.13 -8.43 -3.80
C GLU A 279 7.31 -9.25 -4.32
N ARG A 280 8.53 -8.80 -4.01
CA ARG A 280 9.75 -9.51 -4.38
C ARG A 280 9.95 -10.74 -3.48
N GLN A 281 10.17 -11.90 -4.09
CA GLN A 281 10.46 -13.13 -3.37
C GLN A 281 11.97 -13.42 -3.33
N ASP A 282 12.44 -13.98 -2.20
CA ASP A 282 13.85 -14.27 -1.92
C ASP A 282 14.46 -15.37 -2.81
N ALA A 283 13.73 -16.46 -3.03
CA ALA A 283 14.36 -17.72 -3.44
C ALA A 283 14.81 -17.77 -4.91
N ASP A 284 14.12 -17.08 -5.83
CA ASP A 284 14.19 -17.39 -7.26
C ASP A 284 14.18 -16.18 -8.21
N ASP A 285 14.60 -14.99 -7.75
CA ASP A 285 14.56 -13.77 -8.60
C ASP A 285 13.18 -13.57 -9.25
N SER A 286 12.15 -13.65 -8.41
CA SER A 286 10.75 -13.71 -8.80
C SER A 286 9.90 -12.73 -7.99
N ALA A 287 8.72 -12.41 -8.51
CA ALA A 287 7.74 -11.57 -7.85
C ALA A 287 6.37 -12.24 -7.83
N VAL A 288 5.64 -12.03 -6.74
CA VAL A 288 4.22 -12.38 -6.64
C VAL A 288 3.42 -11.12 -6.92
N LEU A 289 2.45 -11.22 -7.83
CA LEU A 289 1.53 -10.12 -8.14
C LEU A 289 0.21 -10.38 -7.41
N MET A 290 -0.25 -9.40 -6.62
CA MET A 290 -1.56 -9.41 -6.01
C MET A 290 -2.40 -8.30 -6.61
N PHE A 291 -3.49 -8.67 -7.25
CA PHE A 291 -4.44 -7.74 -7.83
C PHE A 291 -5.68 -7.60 -6.95
N ILE A 292 -6.20 -6.38 -6.85
CA ILE A 292 -7.35 -6.07 -6.00
C ILE A 292 -8.41 -5.35 -6.82
N ASN A 293 -9.62 -5.93 -6.83
CA ASN A 293 -10.83 -5.30 -7.32
C ASN A 293 -12.00 -5.59 -6.38
N THR A 294 -12.40 -4.55 -5.68
CA THR A 294 -13.48 -4.54 -4.69
C THR A 294 -14.88 -4.44 -5.29
N GLY A 295 -15.04 -4.22 -6.59
CA GLY A 295 -16.35 -4.11 -7.22
C GLY A 295 -17.25 -5.29 -6.85
N TYR A 296 -18.54 -5.04 -6.66
CA TYR A 296 -19.50 -6.08 -6.26
C TYR A 296 -20.07 -6.90 -7.43
N GLY A 297 -19.90 -6.43 -8.68
CA GLY A 297 -20.37 -7.15 -9.87
C GLY A 297 -21.86 -6.95 -10.18
N VAL A 298 -22.47 -5.91 -9.59
CA VAL A 298 -23.86 -5.48 -9.78
C VAL A 298 -23.84 -4.02 -10.25
N GLU A 299 -24.70 -3.67 -11.22
CA GLU A 299 -24.95 -2.31 -11.75
C GLU A 299 -23.73 -1.35 -11.79
N LYS A 300 -23.13 -1.16 -12.97
CA LYS A 300 -21.99 -0.24 -13.19
C LYS A 300 -20.72 -0.51 -12.32
N ASN A 301 -20.74 -1.45 -11.37
CA ASN A 301 -19.59 -1.87 -10.56
C ASN A 301 -18.95 -3.16 -11.10
N TYR A 302 -18.01 -3.04 -12.03
CA TYR A 302 -17.27 -4.19 -12.58
C TYR A 302 -16.44 -4.90 -11.50
N SER A 303 -16.48 -6.24 -11.49
CA SER A 303 -15.84 -7.06 -10.47
C SER A 303 -15.16 -8.28 -11.06
N TRP A 304 -14.12 -8.75 -10.38
CA TRP A 304 -13.40 -9.97 -10.74
C TRP A 304 -14.18 -11.21 -10.31
N THR A 305 -15.10 -11.02 -9.37
CA THR A 305 -16.01 -12.04 -8.85
C THR A 305 -17.03 -12.55 -9.87
N THR A 306 -17.31 -11.77 -10.93
CA THR A 306 -18.21 -12.15 -12.02
C THR A 306 -17.46 -12.60 -13.28
N ALA A 307 -16.20 -12.19 -13.44
CA ALA A 307 -15.37 -12.51 -14.59
C ALA A 307 -14.68 -13.88 -14.51
N PHE A 308 -14.19 -14.27 -13.33
CA PHE A 308 -13.44 -15.52 -13.15
C PHE A 308 -14.30 -16.55 -12.41
N LYS A 309 -14.99 -17.42 -13.15
CA LYS A 309 -15.77 -18.53 -12.56
C LYS A 309 -14.81 -19.59 -12.02
N SER A 310 -14.67 -19.68 -10.70
CA SER A 310 -14.08 -20.85 -10.06
C SER A 310 -15.13 -21.95 -9.93
N ILE A 311 -14.82 -23.15 -10.41
CA ILE A 311 -15.68 -24.35 -10.25
C ILE A 311 -15.60 -24.91 -8.81
N PHE A 312 -14.60 -24.49 -8.01
CA PHE A 312 -14.25 -25.13 -6.74
C PHE A 312 -14.08 -24.21 -5.52
N SER A 313 -14.37 -22.90 -5.59
CA SER A 313 -14.33 -22.01 -4.42
C SER A 313 -15.71 -21.47 -4.04
N SER A 314 -16.14 -21.74 -2.81
CA SER A 314 -17.40 -21.27 -2.22
C SER A 314 -17.36 -19.81 -1.75
N GLY A 315 -16.25 -19.10 -1.97
CA GLY A 315 -16.08 -17.70 -1.62
C GLY A 315 -15.36 -16.95 -2.74
N LYS A 316 -16.01 -15.93 -3.30
CA LYS A 316 -15.46 -15.10 -4.37
C LYS A 316 -14.52 -14.06 -3.75
N SER A 317 -13.20 -14.26 -3.85
CA SER A 317 -12.24 -13.29 -3.32
C SER A 317 -12.13 -12.07 -4.25
N PRO A 318 -12.20 -10.83 -3.73
CA PRO A 318 -11.93 -9.60 -4.48
C PRO A 318 -10.43 -9.40 -4.77
N ALA A 319 -9.56 -10.25 -4.23
CA ALA A 319 -8.14 -10.27 -4.53
C ALA A 319 -7.77 -11.53 -5.29
N LYS A 320 -6.88 -11.40 -6.28
CA LYS A 320 -6.24 -12.52 -6.97
C LYS A 320 -4.74 -12.43 -6.81
N VAL A 321 -4.09 -13.56 -6.58
CA VAL A 321 -2.65 -13.63 -6.33
C VAL A 321 -2.01 -14.61 -7.30
N THR A 322 -0.85 -14.27 -7.86
CA THR A 322 -0.12 -15.16 -8.74
C THR A 322 0.76 -16.14 -7.97
N ALA A 323 1.10 -17.28 -8.59
CA ALA A 323 2.35 -17.96 -8.28
C ALA A 323 3.54 -17.00 -8.55
N PRO A 324 4.73 -17.25 -7.98
CA PRO A 324 5.91 -16.45 -8.30
C PRO A 324 6.19 -16.44 -9.81
N ILE A 325 6.35 -15.24 -10.38
CA ILE A 325 6.70 -15.00 -11.78
C ILE A 325 8.13 -14.50 -11.82
N SER A 326 8.98 -15.08 -12.68
CA SER A 326 10.37 -14.64 -12.81
C SER A 326 10.44 -13.19 -13.29
N ILE A 327 11.43 -12.45 -12.80
CA ILE A 327 11.60 -11.03 -13.18
C ILE A 327 12.01 -10.92 -14.65
N ASP A 328 12.70 -11.93 -15.19
CA ASP A 328 13.01 -12.04 -16.61
C ASP A 328 11.75 -12.18 -17.47
N GLU A 329 10.77 -12.98 -17.03
CA GLU A 329 9.45 -13.05 -17.68
C GLU A 329 8.74 -11.68 -17.60
N LEU A 330 8.75 -11.00 -16.46
CA LEU A 330 8.17 -9.65 -16.36
C LEU A 330 8.87 -8.62 -17.26
N ALA A 331 10.16 -8.80 -17.53
CA ALA A 331 10.98 -7.90 -18.34
C ALA A 331 10.84 -8.10 -19.85
N THR A 332 10.40 -9.28 -20.30
CA THR A 332 10.41 -9.68 -21.71
C THR A 332 9.07 -10.14 -22.25
N ALA A 333 8.19 -10.67 -21.40
CA ALA A 333 6.88 -11.18 -21.79
C ALA A 333 5.84 -10.04 -21.90
N PRO A 334 4.74 -10.25 -22.64
CA PRO A 334 3.71 -9.23 -22.84
C PRO A 334 2.88 -8.93 -21.59
N LEU A 335 3.07 -9.64 -20.47
CA LEU A 335 2.24 -9.50 -19.27
C LEU A 335 2.17 -8.05 -18.75
N VAL A 336 3.32 -7.41 -18.47
CA VAL A 336 3.33 -6.03 -17.96
C VAL A 336 2.77 -5.03 -18.99
N PRO A 337 3.15 -5.08 -20.28
CA PRO A 337 2.47 -4.31 -21.33
C PRO A 337 0.95 -4.49 -21.36
N GLU A 338 0.46 -5.72 -21.32
CA GLU A 338 -0.98 -6.03 -21.38
C GLU A 338 -1.73 -5.59 -20.12
N LEU A 339 -1.07 -5.57 -18.95
CA LEU A 339 -1.64 -5.02 -17.72
C LEU A 339 -1.80 -3.49 -17.79
N LEU A 340 -0.84 -2.78 -18.39
CA LEU A 340 -0.83 -1.31 -18.40
C LEU A 340 -1.59 -0.70 -19.58
N ALA A 341 -1.62 -1.38 -20.73
CA ALA A 341 -2.21 -0.87 -21.96
C ALA A 341 -3.67 -0.42 -21.82
N PRO A 342 -4.60 -1.16 -21.17
CA PRO A 342 -6.01 -0.77 -21.09
C PRO A 342 -6.22 0.54 -20.30
N TRP A 343 -5.27 0.86 -19.41
CA TRP A 343 -5.31 2.08 -18.62
C TRP A 343 -4.85 3.32 -19.42
N ILE A 344 -3.92 3.11 -20.34
CA ILE A 344 -3.26 4.14 -21.16
C ILE A 344 -4.00 4.39 -22.49
N ILE A 345 -4.47 3.32 -23.12
CA ILE A 345 -5.07 3.33 -24.45
C ILE A 345 -6.60 3.29 -24.29
N PRO A 346 -7.31 4.40 -24.58
CA PRO A 346 -8.75 4.44 -24.38
C PRO A 346 -9.46 3.45 -25.29
N SER A 347 -10.27 2.58 -24.69
CA SER A 347 -11.14 1.66 -25.42
C SER A 347 -12.38 2.37 -25.99
N PRO A 348 -12.94 1.87 -27.10
CA PRO A 348 -14.14 2.46 -27.71
C PRO A 348 -15.40 2.31 -26.85
N SER A 349 -15.46 1.27 -26.00
CA SER A 349 -16.60 0.99 -25.12
C SER A 349 -16.16 0.51 -23.73
N LEU A 350 -17.07 0.54 -22.75
CA LEU A 350 -16.83 -0.01 -21.42
C LEU A 350 -16.55 -1.52 -21.47
N GLU A 351 -17.30 -2.26 -22.30
CA GLU A 351 -17.16 -3.71 -22.44
C GLU A 351 -15.81 -4.11 -23.02
N SER A 352 -15.36 -3.43 -24.09
CA SER A 352 -14.06 -3.68 -24.69
C SER A 352 -12.91 -3.33 -23.74
N GLY A 353 -13.01 -2.22 -23.01
CA GLY A 353 -12.02 -1.86 -21.98
C GLY A 353 -11.95 -2.88 -20.85
N LEU A 354 -13.10 -3.37 -20.38
CA LEU A 354 -13.15 -4.42 -19.37
C LEU A 354 -12.51 -5.72 -19.86
N GLN A 355 -12.83 -6.16 -21.08
CA GLN A 355 -12.25 -7.37 -21.67
C GLN A 355 -10.73 -7.25 -21.79
N GLN A 356 -10.23 -6.11 -22.25
CA GLN A 356 -8.78 -5.86 -22.36
C GLN A 356 -8.08 -5.89 -21.00
N MET A 357 -8.69 -5.29 -19.97
CA MET A 357 -8.17 -5.33 -18.59
C MET A 357 -8.14 -6.75 -18.00
N LEU A 358 -9.14 -7.58 -18.31
CA LEU A 358 -9.26 -8.92 -17.75
C LEU A 358 -8.45 -9.98 -18.51
N LYS A 359 -8.16 -9.76 -19.80
CA LYS A 359 -7.44 -10.70 -20.66
C LYS A 359 -6.13 -11.23 -20.04
N PRO A 360 -5.15 -10.39 -19.64
CA PRO A 360 -3.88 -10.89 -19.11
C PRO A 360 -4.08 -11.82 -17.90
N LEU A 361 -5.11 -11.57 -17.11
CA LEU A 361 -5.43 -12.38 -15.95
C LEU A 361 -6.15 -13.67 -16.25
N SER A 362 -7.02 -13.65 -17.26
CA SER A 362 -7.60 -14.87 -17.81
C SER A 362 -6.50 -15.80 -18.33
N ASP A 363 -5.47 -15.24 -18.95
CA ASP A 363 -4.33 -15.99 -19.45
C ASP A 363 -3.49 -16.58 -18.30
N LEU A 364 -3.22 -15.80 -17.24
CA LEU A 364 -2.58 -16.30 -16.02
C LEU A 364 -3.40 -17.40 -15.33
N GLN A 365 -4.74 -17.27 -15.29
CA GLN A 365 -5.61 -18.30 -14.73
C GLN A 365 -5.59 -19.58 -15.56
N THR A 366 -5.62 -19.45 -16.89
CA THR A 366 -5.56 -20.59 -17.83
C THR A 366 -4.23 -21.34 -17.71
N ARG A 367 -3.14 -20.61 -17.45
CA ARG A 367 -1.82 -21.17 -17.14
C ARG A 367 -1.73 -21.83 -15.74
N GLY A 368 -2.78 -21.73 -14.92
CA GLY A 368 -2.79 -22.28 -13.56
C GLY A 368 -1.88 -21.54 -12.59
N ILE A 369 -1.59 -20.25 -12.84
CA ILE A 369 -0.71 -19.41 -12.01
C ILE A 369 -1.44 -18.26 -11.32
N LEU A 370 -2.75 -18.10 -11.50
CA LEU A 370 -3.57 -17.11 -10.79
C LEU A 370 -4.57 -17.80 -9.86
N PHE A 371 -4.61 -17.39 -8.59
CA PHE A 371 -5.42 -18.00 -7.55
C PHE A 371 -6.24 -16.96 -6.77
N ASP A 372 -7.26 -17.43 -6.05
CA ASP A 372 -7.97 -16.59 -5.08
C ASP A 372 -7.04 -16.17 -3.93
N GLY A 373 -6.97 -14.86 -3.67
CA GLY A 373 -6.24 -14.33 -2.53
C GLY A 373 -6.91 -14.72 -1.21
N LYS A 374 -6.09 -14.99 -0.19
CA LYS A 374 -6.55 -15.30 1.18
C LYS A 374 -7.34 -14.19 1.87
N PRO A 375 -7.05 -12.89 1.67
CA PRO A 375 -7.74 -11.84 2.42
C PRO A 375 -9.22 -11.72 2.03
N GLN A 376 -10.11 -11.74 3.03
CA GLN A 376 -11.50 -11.32 2.83
C GLN A 376 -11.56 -9.80 2.90
N VAL A 377 -11.63 -9.16 1.73
CA VAL A 377 -11.80 -7.70 1.63
C VAL A 377 -13.28 -7.38 1.50
N ARG A 378 -13.69 -6.24 2.06
CA ARG A 378 -15.03 -5.70 1.84
C ARG A 378 -15.25 -5.32 0.37
N HIS A 379 -16.35 -5.80 -0.20
CA HIS A 379 -16.80 -5.35 -1.52
C HIS A 379 -17.38 -3.93 -1.45
N GLN A 380 -17.13 -3.17 -2.51
CA GLN A 380 -17.78 -1.89 -2.75
C GLN A 380 -19.10 -2.09 -3.47
N VAL A 381 -20.17 -1.61 -2.84
CA VAL A 381 -21.53 -1.65 -3.38
C VAL A 381 -21.86 -0.38 -4.18
N MET A 382 -21.20 0.75 -3.86
CA MET A 382 -21.33 2.01 -4.61
C MET A 382 -20.05 2.84 -4.60
N GLY A 383 -19.80 3.56 -5.69
CA GLY A 383 -18.81 4.64 -5.78
C GLY A 383 -17.65 4.31 -6.73
N SER A 384 -16.51 4.96 -6.49
CA SER A 384 -15.28 4.83 -7.26
C SER A 384 -14.53 3.62 -6.76
N CYS A 385 -14.33 2.71 -7.69
CA CYS A 385 -13.49 1.52 -7.56
C CYS A 385 -12.05 1.86 -7.12
N ALA A 386 -11.53 3.06 -7.41
CA ALA A 386 -10.20 3.46 -6.94
C ALA A 386 -10.13 3.55 -5.41
N GLN A 387 -11.05 4.30 -4.79
CA GLN A 387 -11.00 4.57 -3.34
C GLN A 387 -11.16 3.28 -2.54
N SER A 388 -12.08 2.42 -2.94
CA SER A 388 -12.33 1.15 -2.26
C SER A 388 -11.18 0.17 -2.44
N CYS A 389 -10.54 0.13 -3.62
CA CYS A 389 -9.33 -0.68 -3.82
C CYS A 389 -8.17 -0.18 -2.95
N ILE A 390 -7.98 1.14 -2.82
CA ILE A 390 -6.97 1.73 -1.91
C ILE A 390 -7.25 1.33 -0.47
N ASP A 391 -8.51 1.49 -0.02
CA ASP A 391 -8.92 1.13 1.35
C ASP A 391 -8.70 -0.36 1.62
N ALA A 392 -9.07 -1.22 0.67
CA ALA A 392 -8.87 -2.65 0.72
C ALA A 392 -7.41 -3.06 0.85
N TRP A 393 -6.55 -2.49 -0.01
CA TRP A 393 -5.12 -2.74 0.04
C TRP A 393 -4.53 -2.27 1.36
N GLN A 394 -4.91 -1.08 1.85
CA GLN A 394 -4.46 -0.58 3.15
C GLN A 394 -4.88 -1.50 4.30
N GLU A 395 -6.13 -1.97 4.29
CA GLU A 395 -6.64 -2.90 5.30
C GLU A 395 -5.83 -4.19 5.36
N MET A 396 -5.32 -4.69 4.23
CA MET A 396 -4.44 -5.86 4.20
C MET A 396 -3.06 -5.60 4.81
N LYS A 397 -2.60 -4.34 4.80
CA LYS A 397 -1.31 -3.94 5.38
C LYS A 397 -1.40 -3.64 6.86
N CYS A 398 -2.59 -3.36 7.39
CA CYS A 398 -2.78 -2.95 8.78
C CYS A 398 -3.44 -4.04 9.61
N THR A 399 -3.22 -4.00 10.93
CA THR A 399 -4.06 -4.79 11.86
C THR A 399 -5.48 -4.25 11.84
N GLU A 400 -6.47 -5.09 12.16
CA GLU A 400 -7.87 -4.67 12.16
C GLU A 400 -8.13 -3.43 13.05
N THR A 401 -7.43 -3.32 14.18
CA THR A 401 -7.57 -2.15 15.08
C THR A 401 -7.03 -0.87 14.47
N GLU A 402 -5.89 -0.93 13.78
CA GLU A 402 -5.31 0.22 13.08
C GLU A 402 -6.22 0.66 11.94
N SER A 403 -6.73 -0.29 11.15
CA SER A 403 -7.65 -0.02 10.04
C SER A 403 -8.94 0.65 10.52
N ILE A 404 -9.55 0.13 11.59
CA ILE A 404 -10.77 0.74 12.17
C ILE A 404 -10.47 2.15 12.70
N SER A 405 -9.34 2.36 13.35
CA SER A 405 -8.96 3.68 13.91
C SER A 405 -8.85 4.74 12.80
N PHE A 406 -8.21 4.39 11.69
CA PHE A 406 -8.10 5.27 10.53
C PHE A 406 -9.47 5.54 9.88
N GLN A 407 -10.33 4.51 9.74
CA GLN A 407 -11.68 4.68 9.20
C GLN A 407 -12.54 5.61 10.05
N ILE A 408 -12.49 5.47 11.38
CA ILE A 408 -13.18 6.38 12.31
C ILE A 408 -12.68 7.82 12.13
N PHE A 409 -11.36 8.01 12.04
CA PHE A 409 -10.76 9.33 11.81
C PHE A 409 -11.28 9.97 10.51
N ARG A 410 -11.25 9.22 9.41
CA ARG A 410 -11.73 9.69 8.10
C ARG A 410 -13.23 10.01 8.09
N LEU A 411 -14.05 9.16 8.70
CA LEU A 411 -15.50 9.35 8.76
C LEU A 411 -15.89 10.58 9.58
N LYS A 412 -15.16 10.88 10.68
CA LYS A 412 -15.36 12.12 11.43
C LYS A 412 -15.04 13.36 10.60
N LYS A 413 -13.90 13.35 9.90
CA LYS A 413 -13.54 14.44 8.98
C LYS A 413 -14.60 14.63 7.89
N THR A 414 -15.10 13.53 7.34
CA THR A 414 -16.21 13.53 6.36
C THR A 414 -17.49 14.12 6.96
N LEU A 415 -17.84 13.74 8.19
CA LEU A 415 -19.00 14.27 8.92
C LEU A 415 -18.88 15.78 9.16
N ASP A 416 -17.70 16.25 9.55
CA ASP A 416 -17.44 17.68 9.77
C ASP A 416 -17.57 18.50 8.47
N GLN A 417 -17.11 17.96 7.34
CA GLN A 417 -17.30 18.57 6.02
C GLN A 417 -18.79 18.63 5.62
N ILE A 418 -19.54 17.53 5.81
CA ILE A 418 -20.99 17.48 5.57
C ILE A 418 -21.73 18.50 6.45
N ASN A 419 -21.38 18.57 7.74
CA ASN A 419 -21.98 19.51 8.68
C ASN A 419 -21.69 20.97 8.29
N THR A 420 -20.48 21.24 7.79
CA THR A 420 -20.12 22.58 7.29
C THR A 420 -20.94 22.94 6.06
N LEU A 421 -21.14 22.01 5.13
CA LEU A 421 -22.01 22.22 3.96
C LEU A 421 -23.46 22.49 4.36
N LEU A 422 -24.02 21.72 5.28
CA LEU A 422 -25.41 21.89 5.77
C LEU A 422 -25.66 23.24 6.44
N ARG A 423 -24.61 23.95 6.90
CA ARG A 423 -24.70 25.30 7.45
C ARG A 423 -24.70 26.39 6.38
N ARG A 424 -24.32 26.07 5.15
CA ARG A 424 -24.34 27.04 4.04
C ARG A 424 -25.77 27.28 3.57
N THR A 425 -26.06 28.53 3.20
CA THR A 425 -27.39 28.96 2.74
C THR A 425 -27.57 28.87 1.22
N ASP A 426 -26.52 28.57 0.47
CA ASP A 426 -26.49 28.53 -0.99
C ASP A 426 -26.70 27.12 -1.58
N LEU A 427 -26.92 26.11 -0.74
CA LEU A 427 -27.24 24.76 -1.22
C LEU A 427 -28.65 24.70 -1.81
N ASN A 428 -28.77 24.09 -2.98
CA ASN A 428 -30.08 23.73 -3.50
C ASN A 428 -30.70 22.55 -2.71
N PHE A 429 -32.00 22.31 -2.91
CA PHE A 429 -32.73 21.25 -2.19
C PHE A 429 -32.08 19.87 -2.35
N HIS A 430 -31.67 19.49 -3.55
CA HIS A 430 -31.06 18.19 -3.82
C HIS A 430 -29.70 18.02 -3.16
N GLN A 431 -28.88 19.08 -3.13
CA GLN A 431 -27.58 19.10 -2.46
C GLN A 431 -27.74 18.98 -0.94
N ALA A 432 -28.66 19.73 -0.35
CA ALA A 432 -28.96 19.67 1.08
C ALA A 432 -29.48 18.28 1.49
N GLU A 433 -30.37 17.69 0.69
CA GLU A 433 -30.88 16.34 0.91
C GLU A 433 -29.77 15.29 0.80
N SER A 434 -28.89 15.43 -0.19
CA SER A 434 -27.72 14.55 -0.34
C SER A 434 -26.81 14.61 0.87
N CYS A 435 -26.55 15.81 1.41
CA CYS A 435 -25.78 15.99 2.64
C CYS A 435 -26.42 15.27 3.83
N ARG A 436 -27.73 15.41 4.03
CA ARG A 436 -28.45 14.74 5.14
C ARG A 436 -28.34 13.23 5.04
N ARG A 437 -28.56 12.65 3.85
CA ARG A 437 -28.46 11.19 3.64
C ARG A 437 -27.03 10.67 3.87
N MET A 438 -26.03 11.40 3.39
CA MET A 438 -24.63 11.08 3.66
C MET A 438 -24.30 11.16 5.15
N GLN A 439 -24.84 12.15 5.87
CA GLN A 439 -24.68 12.26 7.32
C GLN A 439 -25.18 11.00 8.05
N VAL A 440 -26.38 10.52 7.69
CA VAL A 440 -26.94 9.27 8.24
C VAL A 440 -26.04 8.08 7.94
N ALA A 441 -25.59 7.95 6.70
CA ALA A 441 -24.71 6.85 6.31
C ALA A 441 -23.40 6.84 7.10
N VAL A 442 -22.81 8.01 7.36
CA VAL A 442 -21.62 8.12 8.21
C VAL A 442 -21.90 7.63 9.64
N TYR A 443 -23.02 8.02 10.26
CA TYR A 443 -23.37 7.54 11.59
C TYR A 443 -23.61 6.03 11.64
N VAL A 444 -24.25 5.47 10.61
CA VAL A 444 -24.44 4.02 10.48
C VAL A 444 -23.10 3.28 10.39
N GLU A 445 -22.15 3.79 9.60
CA GLU A 445 -20.80 3.21 9.49
C GLU A 445 -20.02 3.33 10.81
N LEU A 446 -20.08 4.48 11.48
CA LEU A 446 -19.45 4.68 12.79
C LEU A 446 -20.02 3.70 13.84
N ASN A 447 -21.33 3.45 13.84
CA ASN A 447 -21.97 2.49 14.73
C ASN A 447 -21.49 1.05 14.45
N SER A 448 -21.38 0.69 13.17
CA SER A 448 -20.84 -0.60 12.73
C SER A 448 -19.39 -0.80 13.19
N LEU A 449 -18.53 0.21 13.01
CA LEU A 449 -17.14 0.17 13.48
C LEU A 449 -17.05 0.07 15.01
N GLN A 450 -17.93 0.78 15.73
CA GLN A 450 -18.00 0.72 17.19
C GLN A 450 -18.42 -0.69 17.68
N SER A 451 -19.35 -1.33 16.97
CA SER A 451 -19.77 -2.71 17.23
C SER A 451 -18.63 -3.71 17.00
N ARG A 452 -17.86 -3.54 15.91
CA ARG A 452 -16.66 -4.36 15.64
C ARG A 452 -15.60 -4.19 16.73
N LEU A 453 -15.28 -2.96 17.14
CA LEU A 453 -14.37 -2.70 18.27
C LEU A 453 -14.84 -3.37 19.56
N SER A 454 -16.16 -3.38 19.81
CA SER A 454 -16.73 -4.03 21.00
C SER A 454 -16.53 -5.54 20.97
N ALA A 455 -16.70 -6.18 19.80
CA ALA A 455 -16.42 -7.61 19.63
C ALA A 455 -14.92 -7.95 19.81
N ILE A 456 -14.02 -7.10 19.30
CA ILE A 456 -12.57 -7.27 19.48
C ILE A 456 -12.19 -7.12 20.97
N SER A 457 -12.74 -6.10 21.65
CA SER A 457 -12.55 -5.90 23.10
C SER A 457 -13.06 -7.09 23.91
N GLU A 458 -14.25 -7.63 23.59
CA GLU A 458 -14.78 -8.81 24.27
C GLU A 458 -13.91 -10.04 24.06
N LYS A 459 -13.44 -10.28 22.82
CA LYS A 459 -12.47 -11.35 22.52
C LYS A 459 -11.18 -11.17 23.31
N THR A 460 -10.68 -9.94 23.42
CA THR A 460 -9.48 -9.59 24.19
C THR A 460 -9.68 -9.88 25.68
N ARG A 461 -10.84 -9.52 26.26
CA ARG A 461 -11.18 -9.83 27.66
C ARG A 461 -11.27 -11.33 27.92
N LYS A 462 -11.87 -12.11 27.01
CA LYS A 462 -11.87 -13.57 27.09
C LYS A 462 -10.45 -14.17 27.07
N SER A 463 -9.55 -13.58 26.27
CA SER A 463 -8.13 -13.96 26.26
C SER A 463 -7.42 -13.61 27.57
N ILE A 464 -7.70 -12.44 28.15
CA ILE A 464 -7.20 -12.04 29.48
C ILE A 464 -7.62 -13.07 30.53
N ASP A 465 -8.91 -13.40 30.60
CA ASP A 465 -9.45 -14.38 31.55
C ASP A 465 -8.78 -15.75 31.40
N THR A 466 -8.54 -16.18 30.17
CA THR A 466 -7.86 -17.45 29.88
C THR A 466 -6.41 -17.41 30.37
N CYS A 467 -5.69 -16.32 30.11
CA CYS A 467 -4.31 -16.14 30.58
C CYS A 467 -4.23 -16.07 32.11
N LEU A 468 -5.18 -15.41 32.77
CA LEU A 468 -5.28 -15.34 34.23
C LEU A 468 -5.46 -16.73 34.83
N ARG A 469 -6.38 -17.55 34.29
CA ARG A 469 -6.57 -18.95 34.74
C ARG A 469 -5.30 -19.79 34.55
N SER A 470 -4.64 -19.66 33.41
CA SER A 470 -3.36 -20.34 33.14
C SER A 470 -2.25 -19.89 34.10
N LEU A 471 -2.20 -18.60 34.42
CA LEU A 471 -1.24 -18.03 35.36
C LEU A 471 -1.48 -18.54 36.78
N ASP A 472 -2.74 -18.62 37.22
CA ASP A 472 -3.09 -19.17 38.52
C ASP A 472 -2.77 -20.67 38.60
N LYS A 473 -3.10 -21.45 37.57
CA LYS A 473 -2.69 -22.86 37.49
C LYS A 473 -1.17 -23.03 37.60
N ALA A 474 -0.40 -22.25 36.84
CA ALA A 474 1.06 -22.28 36.92
C ALA A 474 1.58 -21.83 38.30
N ARG A 475 0.85 -20.96 39.01
CA ARG A 475 1.17 -20.55 40.39
C ARG A 475 0.96 -21.67 41.39
N GLU A 476 -0.19 -22.33 41.32
CA GLU A 476 -0.54 -23.48 42.16
C GLU A 476 0.47 -24.62 41.98
N GLU A 477 0.70 -25.06 40.74
CA GLU A 477 1.61 -26.20 40.44
C GLU A 477 3.04 -25.94 40.94
N ASN A 478 3.54 -24.70 40.83
CA ASN A 478 4.85 -24.32 41.37
C ASN A 478 4.90 -24.24 42.90
N ALA A 479 3.78 -23.93 43.54
CA ALA A 479 3.69 -23.90 45.00
C ALA A 479 3.67 -25.34 45.53
N GLU A 480 2.86 -26.21 44.91
CA GLU A 480 2.82 -27.65 45.17
C GLU A 480 4.18 -28.30 44.97
N ALA A 481 4.89 -28.02 43.87
CA ALA A 481 6.23 -28.57 43.63
C ALA A 481 7.29 -28.14 44.68
N LYS A 482 7.02 -27.07 45.43
CA LYS A 482 7.87 -26.58 46.52
C LYS A 482 7.37 -26.99 47.91
N ASP A 483 6.36 -27.86 47.99
CA ASP A 483 5.69 -28.24 49.23
C ASP A 483 5.19 -27.00 50.04
N LYS A 484 4.75 -25.94 49.34
CA LYS A 484 4.26 -24.67 49.92
C LYS A 484 2.82 -24.41 49.51
N LYS A 485 2.02 -23.79 50.39
CA LYS A 485 0.72 -23.24 49.98
C LYS A 485 0.94 -22.09 48.98
N PRO A 486 0.19 -22.03 47.86
CA PRO A 486 0.24 -20.88 46.98
C PRO A 486 -0.16 -19.64 47.76
N LYS A 487 0.63 -18.57 47.63
CA LYS A 487 0.26 -17.28 48.22
C LYS A 487 -0.99 -16.79 47.51
N GLU A 488 -2.05 -16.48 48.25
CA GLU A 488 -3.29 -15.92 47.71
C GLU A 488 -2.98 -14.53 47.13
N ILE A 489 -3.31 -14.34 45.86
CA ILE A 489 -3.17 -13.05 45.16
C ILE A 489 -4.38 -12.98 44.23
N ASP A 490 -5.22 -11.98 44.42
CA ASP A 490 -6.33 -11.70 43.53
C ASP A 490 -5.80 -11.02 42.26
N LEU A 491 -5.54 -11.81 41.23
CA LEU A 491 -5.05 -11.30 39.95
C LEU A 491 -6.17 -10.67 39.10
N LYS A 492 -7.43 -10.68 39.58
CA LYS A 492 -8.53 -9.95 38.94
C LYS A 492 -8.51 -8.47 39.32
N ASP A 493 -7.99 -8.12 40.50
CA ASP A 493 -7.74 -6.73 40.88
C ASP A 493 -6.61 -6.15 40.00
N GLU A 494 -6.92 -5.03 39.34
CA GLU A 494 -6.02 -4.39 38.39
C GLU A 494 -4.74 -3.86 39.03
N LYS A 495 -4.82 -3.26 40.22
CA LYS A 495 -3.66 -2.74 40.94
C LYS A 495 -2.76 -3.86 41.43
N VAL A 496 -3.37 -4.96 41.90
CA VAL A 496 -2.65 -6.15 42.36
C VAL A 496 -1.94 -6.82 41.18
N LEU A 497 -2.60 -6.94 40.03
CA LEU A 497 -2.01 -7.48 38.82
C LEU A 497 -0.88 -6.60 38.28
N GLU A 498 -1.04 -5.28 38.24
CA GLU A 498 0.02 -4.35 37.81
C GLU A 498 1.26 -4.46 38.71
N SER A 499 1.06 -4.45 40.03
CA SER A 499 2.14 -4.64 41.00
C SER A 499 2.83 -5.99 40.83
N TYR A 500 2.04 -7.05 40.63
CA TYR A 500 2.56 -8.39 40.36
C TYR A 500 3.36 -8.43 39.05
N SER A 501 2.85 -7.81 37.98
CA SER A 501 3.50 -7.75 36.68
C SER A 501 4.83 -7.02 36.73
N GLN A 502 4.85 -5.83 37.30
CA GLN A 502 6.07 -5.04 37.48
C GLN A 502 7.11 -5.82 38.29
N LYS A 503 6.69 -6.47 39.39
CA LYS A 503 7.59 -7.29 40.21
C LYS A 503 8.14 -8.50 39.46
N LYS A 504 7.35 -9.14 38.60
CA LYS A 504 7.78 -10.32 37.82
C LYS A 504 8.67 -9.96 36.65
N LEU A 505 8.39 -8.86 35.97
CA LEU A 505 9.18 -8.37 34.83
C LEU A 505 10.49 -7.70 35.26
N SER A 506 10.54 -7.07 36.43
CA SER A 506 11.80 -6.54 36.99
C SER A 506 12.70 -7.64 37.55
N SER A 507 12.12 -8.64 38.21
CA SER A 507 12.90 -9.74 38.81
C SER A 507 13.38 -10.80 37.82
N SER A 508 12.94 -10.76 36.56
CA SER A 508 13.32 -11.68 35.50
C SER A 508 14.67 -11.33 34.84
N GLN A 509 15.05 -10.05 34.77
CA GLN A 509 16.29 -9.60 34.09
C GLN A 509 17.58 -10.21 34.64
N ALA A 510 17.59 -10.67 35.90
CA ALA A 510 18.75 -11.31 36.54
C ALA A 510 18.65 -12.85 36.64
N LYS A 511 17.53 -13.47 36.25
CA LYS A 511 17.21 -14.88 36.57
C LYS A 511 17.04 -15.81 35.37
N PHE A 512 16.99 -15.27 34.17
CA PHE A 512 16.80 -16.02 32.92
C PHE A 512 18.02 -15.86 32.01
N SER A 513 18.31 -16.89 31.22
CA SER A 513 19.34 -16.86 30.18
C SER A 513 19.02 -15.84 29.09
N ARG A 514 20.01 -15.43 28.27
CA ARG A 514 19.80 -14.48 27.17
C ARG A 514 18.68 -14.94 26.21
N ALA A 515 18.64 -16.21 25.83
CA ALA A 515 17.61 -16.75 24.95
C ALA A 515 16.20 -16.67 25.55
N GLU A 516 16.06 -16.92 26.85
CA GLU A 516 14.78 -16.78 27.56
C GLU A 516 14.36 -15.32 27.74
N GLN A 517 15.32 -14.41 27.95
CA GLN A 517 15.06 -12.97 27.97
C GLN A 517 14.60 -12.47 26.60
N ASP A 518 15.22 -12.93 25.53
CA ASP A 518 14.77 -12.62 24.16
C ASP A 518 13.36 -13.15 23.91
N LYS A 519 13.05 -14.38 24.36
CA LYS A 519 11.70 -14.93 24.30
C LYS A 519 10.69 -14.08 25.07
N ILE A 520 11.04 -13.62 26.27
CA ILE A 520 10.20 -12.69 27.06
C ILE A 520 10.05 -11.37 26.31
N ASN A 521 11.12 -10.80 25.76
CA ASN A 521 11.09 -9.51 25.08
C ASN A 521 10.25 -9.53 23.80
N LYS A 522 10.24 -10.66 23.09
CA LYS A 522 9.51 -10.85 21.84
C LYS A 522 8.05 -11.27 21.99
N VAL A 523 7.53 -11.46 23.22
CA VAL A 523 6.10 -11.82 23.41
C VAL A 523 5.18 -10.78 22.75
N THR A 524 4.26 -11.27 21.92
CA THR A 524 3.23 -10.52 21.19
C THR A 524 1.82 -10.92 21.63
N LEU A 525 0.80 -10.24 21.09
CA LEU A 525 -0.61 -10.57 21.33
C LEU A 525 -1.04 -11.91 20.68
N GLU A 526 -0.26 -12.42 19.71
CA GLU A 526 -0.58 -13.61 18.92
C GLU A 526 0.01 -14.91 19.49
N ASP A 527 0.93 -14.80 20.46
CA ASP A 527 1.61 -15.96 21.03
C ASP A 527 0.66 -16.84 21.85
N THR A 528 0.63 -18.15 21.60
CA THR A 528 -0.04 -19.08 22.51
C THR A 528 0.97 -19.58 23.54
N ILE A 529 0.86 -19.09 24.77
CA ILE A 529 1.73 -19.55 25.86
C ILE A 529 1.15 -20.83 26.44
N SER A 530 1.68 -21.96 26.01
CA SER A 530 1.37 -23.26 26.59
C SER A 530 2.00 -23.38 27.98
N VAL A 531 1.17 -23.50 29.01
CA VAL A 531 1.66 -23.92 30.33
C VAL A 531 1.87 -25.43 30.28
N ILE A 532 3.10 -25.89 30.52
CA ILE A 532 3.33 -27.32 30.77
C ILE A 532 2.71 -27.67 32.11
N THR A 533 1.60 -28.39 32.04
CA THR A 533 0.89 -28.88 33.21
C THR A 533 1.23 -30.35 33.38
N ALA A 534 1.76 -30.74 34.53
CA ALA A 534 2.01 -32.15 34.81
C ALA A 534 0.69 -32.92 34.67
N PRO A 535 0.64 -34.02 33.88
CA PRO A 535 -0.57 -34.81 33.77
C PRO A 535 -0.93 -35.35 35.17
N ARG A 536 -2.18 -35.15 35.59
CA ARG A 536 -2.72 -35.73 36.85
C ARG A 536 -2.77 -37.26 36.82
N SER A 537 -2.47 -37.89 35.69
CA SER A 537 -2.35 -39.34 35.58
C SER A 537 -1.01 -39.80 36.15
N PHE A 538 -1.00 -40.21 37.42
CA PHE A 538 -0.69 -41.56 37.85
C PHE A 538 -0.79 -41.61 39.38
N PHE A 539 -1.99 -41.90 39.87
CA PHE A 539 -2.20 -42.40 41.23
C PHE A 539 -1.66 -43.85 41.29
N LYS A 540 -0.37 -44.00 41.55
CA LYS A 540 0.15 -45.23 42.17
C LYS A 540 0.84 -44.80 43.47
N MET A 541 0.23 -45.13 44.61
CA MET A 541 0.72 -44.92 45.98
C MET A 541 0.66 -43.50 46.60
N GLY A 542 -0.37 -42.70 46.31
CA GLY A 542 -0.73 -41.55 47.16
C GLY A 542 0.29 -40.39 47.29
N LYS A 543 1.39 -40.39 46.53
CA LYS A 543 2.35 -39.29 46.47
C LYS A 543 2.21 -38.55 45.13
N LYS A 544 1.94 -37.24 45.20
CA LYS A 544 1.90 -36.35 44.02
C LYS A 544 3.26 -36.39 43.31
N ARG A 545 3.27 -36.48 41.97
CA ARG A 545 4.50 -36.35 41.15
C ARG A 545 5.13 -34.98 41.44
N LYS A 546 6.42 -34.97 41.80
CA LYS A 546 7.21 -33.74 41.87
C LYS A 546 7.64 -33.34 40.44
N LEU A 547 7.51 -32.06 40.12
CA LEU A 547 8.01 -31.51 38.85
C LEU A 547 9.53 -31.67 38.79
N THR A 548 10.07 -31.93 37.60
CA THR A 548 11.53 -31.89 37.38
C THR A 548 12.06 -30.47 37.50
N GLU A 549 13.38 -30.30 37.69
CA GLU A 549 13.98 -28.96 37.73
C GLU A 549 13.75 -28.17 36.43
N GLU A 550 13.71 -28.86 35.29
CA GLU A 550 13.41 -28.29 33.99
C GLU A 550 11.96 -27.80 33.91
N GLU A 551 10.98 -28.62 34.33
CA GLU A 551 9.57 -28.24 34.41
C GLU A 551 9.36 -27.05 35.36
N VAL A 552 10.11 -26.97 36.47
CA VAL A 552 10.07 -25.83 37.40
C VAL A 552 10.68 -24.57 36.78
N LYS A 553 11.76 -24.69 36.00
CA LYS A 553 12.37 -23.55 35.28
C LYS A 553 11.41 -23.04 34.20
N GLU A 554 10.83 -23.94 33.41
CA GLU A 554 9.88 -23.59 32.36
C GLU A 554 8.60 -22.97 32.93
N ASN A 555 8.06 -23.49 34.03
CA ASN A 555 6.91 -22.87 34.68
C ASN A 555 7.22 -21.51 35.34
N LYS A 556 8.47 -21.21 35.67
CA LYS A 556 8.87 -19.84 36.05
C LYS A 556 8.88 -18.91 34.84
N LEU A 557 9.37 -19.38 33.69
CA LEU A 557 9.37 -18.64 32.44
C LEU A 557 7.94 -18.36 31.97
N ASN A 558 7.08 -19.39 31.91
CA ASN A 558 5.67 -19.28 31.52
C ASN A 558 4.90 -18.26 32.35
N LYS A 559 5.17 -18.15 33.65
CA LYS A 559 4.57 -17.10 34.49
C LYS A 559 4.92 -15.70 34.01
N VAL A 560 6.18 -15.45 33.67
CA VAL A 560 6.63 -14.13 33.20
C VAL A 560 6.05 -13.85 31.81
N LEU A 561 6.05 -14.85 30.92
CA LEU A 561 5.45 -14.73 29.59
C LEU A 561 3.95 -14.41 29.68
N LEU A 562 3.17 -15.18 30.46
CA LEU A 562 1.73 -14.97 30.64
C LEU A 562 1.43 -13.60 31.25
N THR A 563 2.24 -13.21 32.24
CA THR A 563 2.12 -11.91 32.90
C THR A 563 2.35 -10.77 31.91
N LYS A 564 3.36 -10.88 31.04
CA LYS A 564 3.60 -9.92 29.96
C LYS A 564 2.44 -9.89 28.97
N GLN A 565 1.95 -11.07 28.56
CA GLN A 565 0.83 -11.19 27.63
C GLN A 565 -0.46 -10.54 28.18
N ILE A 566 -0.77 -10.73 29.47
CA ILE A 566 -1.91 -10.09 30.12
C ILE A 566 -1.75 -8.56 30.13
N THR A 567 -0.57 -8.05 30.44
CA THR A 567 -0.29 -6.60 30.40
C THR A 567 -0.49 -6.04 28.99
N LEU A 568 -0.05 -6.76 27.95
CA LEU A 568 -0.28 -6.36 26.56
C LEU A 568 -1.78 -6.36 26.22
N PHE A 569 -2.52 -7.41 26.55
CA PHE A 569 -3.96 -7.46 26.30
C PHE A 569 -4.73 -6.36 27.03
N LYS A 570 -4.35 -6.02 28.27
CA LYS A 570 -4.98 -4.91 29.02
C LYS A 570 -4.73 -3.55 28.39
N ALA A 571 -3.49 -3.29 27.96
CA ALA A 571 -3.16 -2.07 27.22
C ALA A 571 -3.99 -1.96 25.93
N TRP A 572 -4.18 -3.08 25.25
CA TRP A 572 -4.99 -3.20 24.04
C TRP A 572 -6.48 -2.96 24.29
N ASP A 573 -7.07 -3.57 25.34
CA ASP A 573 -8.47 -3.35 25.72
C ASP A 573 -8.74 -1.88 26.09
N LYS A 574 -7.82 -1.25 26.83
CA LYS A 574 -7.90 0.19 27.16
C LYS A 574 -7.86 1.06 25.90
N HIS A 575 -7.01 0.71 24.94
CA HIS A 575 -6.95 1.40 23.66
C HIS A 575 -8.27 1.28 22.87
N HIS A 576 -8.86 0.09 22.79
CA HIS A 576 -10.17 -0.12 22.15
C HIS A 576 -11.30 0.65 22.82
N GLN A 577 -11.32 0.69 24.16
CA GLN A 577 -12.29 1.48 24.91
C GLN A 577 -12.18 2.97 24.58
N SER A 578 -10.96 3.50 24.48
CA SER A 578 -10.72 4.90 24.09
C SER A 578 -11.22 5.18 22.67
N LEU A 579 -10.91 4.30 21.71
CA LEU A 579 -11.41 4.43 20.33
C LEU A 579 -12.94 4.40 20.29
N ARG A 580 -13.57 3.49 21.05
CA ARG A 580 -15.03 3.35 21.16
C ARG A 580 -15.69 4.63 21.68
N GLN A 581 -15.12 5.25 22.72
CA GLN A 581 -15.61 6.52 23.29
C GLN A 581 -15.46 7.67 22.29
N SER A 582 -14.45 7.59 21.42
CA SER A 582 -14.22 8.63 20.43
C SER A 582 -15.19 8.55 19.24
N ALA A 583 -15.70 7.36 18.87
CA ALA A 583 -16.33 7.10 17.57
C ALA A 583 -17.64 7.88 17.32
N ILE A 584 -18.60 7.80 18.24
CA ILE A 584 -19.86 8.57 18.24
C ILE A 584 -19.92 9.31 19.57
N LYS A 585 -20.06 10.65 19.57
CA LYS A 585 -20.14 11.39 20.83
C LYS A 585 -21.58 11.42 21.36
N PRO A 586 -21.78 11.23 22.68
CA PRO A 586 -23.07 11.46 23.31
C PRO A 586 -23.45 12.95 23.13
N GLY A 587 -24.41 13.23 22.26
CA GLY A 587 -24.86 14.59 21.93
C GLY A 587 -24.99 14.90 20.43
N ASP A 588 -24.41 14.07 19.57
CA ASP A 588 -24.44 14.28 18.12
C ASP A 588 -25.81 13.96 17.49
N LEU A 589 -26.61 13.12 18.16
CA LEU A 589 -27.93 12.65 17.73
C LEU A 589 -28.91 12.67 18.91
N ASN A 590 -30.17 13.01 18.64
CA ASN A 590 -31.24 12.80 19.61
C ASN A 590 -31.61 11.29 19.72
N GLN A 591 -32.46 10.92 20.69
CA GLN A 591 -32.80 9.51 20.93
C GLN A 591 -33.49 8.83 19.74
N GLU A 592 -34.34 9.55 19.01
CA GLU A 592 -35.06 9.03 17.85
C GLU A 592 -34.11 8.77 16.67
N GLN A 593 -33.22 9.72 16.40
CA GLN A 593 -32.18 9.60 15.39
C GLN A 593 -31.19 8.47 15.72
N LEU A 594 -30.81 8.33 17.00
CA LEU A 594 -29.95 7.24 17.45
C LEU A 594 -30.61 5.88 17.17
N LYS A 595 -31.88 5.73 17.54
CA LYS A 595 -32.66 4.51 17.29
C LYS A 595 -32.74 4.21 15.79
N ARG A 596 -32.97 5.22 14.96
CA ARG A 596 -33.01 5.06 13.50
C ARG A 596 -31.66 4.61 12.93
N VAL A 597 -30.56 5.18 13.41
CA VAL A 597 -29.20 4.75 13.02
C VAL A 597 -28.93 3.31 13.44
N GLU A 598 -29.35 2.89 14.64
CA GLU A 598 -29.23 1.50 15.10
C GLU A 598 -30.06 0.53 14.26
N GLU A 599 -31.30 0.90 13.89
CA GLU A 599 -32.14 0.11 12.98
C GLU A 599 -31.45 -0.10 11.63
N LEU A 600 -30.93 0.98 11.03
CA LEU A 600 -30.23 0.91 9.74
C LEU A 600 -28.90 0.14 9.84
N ALA A 601 -28.16 0.27 10.94
CA ALA A 601 -26.94 -0.50 11.18
C ALA A 601 -27.23 -2.01 11.30
N ASN A 602 -28.32 -2.38 11.97
CA ASN A 602 -28.79 -3.76 12.05
C ASN A 602 -29.25 -4.29 10.68
N LEU A 603 -29.99 -3.47 9.92
CA LEU A 603 -30.39 -3.81 8.56
C LEU A 603 -29.16 -4.13 7.68
N ARG A 604 -28.17 -3.25 7.67
CA ARG A 604 -26.91 -3.49 6.95
C ARG A 604 -26.20 -4.76 7.38
N LYS A 605 -26.17 -5.04 8.68
CA LYS A 605 -25.52 -6.25 9.20
C LYS A 605 -26.19 -7.52 8.67
N ASN A 606 -27.50 -7.50 8.48
CA ASN A 606 -28.27 -8.63 7.99
C ASN A 606 -28.23 -8.74 6.46
N ASP A 607 -28.38 -7.61 5.76
CA ASP A 607 -28.61 -7.58 4.31
C ASP A 607 -27.32 -7.26 3.50
N GLY A 608 -26.23 -6.90 4.18
CA GLY A 608 -24.95 -6.50 3.58
C GLY A 608 -24.90 -5.07 3.03
N SER A 609 -26.05 -4.47 2.75
CA SER A 609 -26.19 -3.11 2.21
C SER A 609 -27.47 -2.40 2.67
N ILE A 610 -27.55 -1.09 2.43
CA ILE A 610 -28.75 -0.25 2.69
C ILE A 610 -29.11 0.49 1.40
N GLN A 611 -30.40 0.65 1.08
CA GLN A 611 -30.78 1.47 -0.07
C GLN A 611 -30.66 2.97 0.22
N TYR A 612 -30.21 3.76 -0.75
CA TYR A 612 -30.07 5.22 -0.59
C TYR A 612 -31.38 5.89 -0.17
N SER A 613 -32.52 5.40 -0.67
CA SER A 613 -33.86 5.86 -0.33
C SER A 613 -34.17 5.74 1.17
N GLN A 614 -33.59 4.76 1.86
CA GLN A 614 -33.82 4.46 3.29
C GLN A 614 -33.03 5.37 4.25
N LEU A 615 -32.04 6.11 3.74
CA LEU A 615 -31.16 7.02 4.50
C LEU A 615 -31.84 8.35 4.90
N VAL A 616 -33.12 8.31 5.20
CA VAL A 616 -33.86 9.47 5.70
C VAL A 616 -33.87 9.41 7.23
N MET A 617 -33.52 10.53 7.87
CA MET A 617 -33.67 10.71 9.32
C MET A 617 -35.12 10.93 9.70
#